data_AF-A0A9W3JZW8-F1
#
_entry.id   AF-A0A9W3JZW8-F1
#
_cell.length_a   1.000
_cell.length_b   1.000
_cell.length_c   1.000
_cell.angle_alpha   90.00
_cell.angle_beta   90.00
_cell.angle_gamma   90.00
#
_symmetry.space_group_name_H-M   'P 1'
#
loop_
_entity.id
_entity.type
_entity.pdbx_description
1 polymer ?
#
loop_
_entity_poly.entity_id
_entity_poly.type
_entity_poly.pdbx_seq_one_letter_code
_entity_poly.pdbx_strand_id
1 'polypeptide(L)'
;MSRLSLRVVGSIMGNCLIITDNETEKNVEVMALQLKGILGSEQSTGELPHAGWTKEGEKITIYHDDERDKHEVTFTLQELGELIK
;
A
#
# COMPACT_ATOMS: atom_id res chain seq x y z
N MET A 1 -7.18 -17.81 5.28
CA MET A 1 -6.04 -17.07 4.69
C MET A 1 -6.48 -15.62 4.54
N SER A 2 -5.59 -14.63 4.71
CA SER A 2 -5.94 -13.23 4.46
C SER A 2 -6.14 -13.01 2.95
N ARG A 3 -7.16 -12.24 2.58
CA ARG A 3 -7.49 -11.94 1.18
C ARG A 3 -6.35 -11.21 0.47
N LEU A 4 -5.67 -10.32 1.16
CA LEU A 4 -4.52 -9.59 0.66
C LEU A 4 -3.23 -10.18 1.24
N SER A 5 -2.16 -10.23 0.44
CA SER A 5 -0.80 -10.55 0.88
C SER A 5 0.15 -9.41 0.55
N LEU A 6 1.08 -9.15 1.46
CA LEU A 6 2.08 -8.08 1.36
C LEU A 6 3.44 -8.70 1.12
N ARG A 7 4.17 -8.21 0.12
CA ARG A 7 5.54 -8.61 -0.15
C ARG A 7 6.39 -7.41 -0.46
N VAL A 8 7.55 -7.31 0.18
CA VAL A 8 8.56 -6.32 -0.19
C VAL A 8 9.53 -6.93 -1.19
N VAL A 9 9.77 -6.21 -2.28
CA VAL A 9 10.76 -6.54 -3.30
C VAL A 9 11.83 -5.46 -3.29
N GLY A 10 13.07 -5.85 -2.94
CA GLY A 10 14.22 -4.97 -3.01
C GLY A 10 14.75 -4.89 -4.43
N SER A 11 14.92 -3.66 -4.95
CA SER A 11 15.59 -3.39 -6.22
C SER A 11 16.71 -2.36 -6.03
N ILE A 12 17.62 -2.27 -7.02
CA ILE A 12 18.70 -1.27 -7.06
C ILE A 12 18.16 0.18 -7.00
N MET A 13 16.89 0.41 -7.38
CA MET A 13 16.23 1.73 -7.33
C MET A 13 15.37 1.97 -6.07
N GLY A 14 15.38 1.03 -5.10
CA GLY A 14 14.64 1.13 -3.84
C GLY A 14 13.72 -0.06 -3.58
N ASN A 15 13.13 -0.08 -2.38
CA ASN A 15 12.16 -1.10 -1.96
C ASN A 15 10.79 -0.81 -2.59
N CYS A 16 10.15 -1.83 -3.14
CA CYS A 16 8.78 -1.79 -3.64
C CYS A 16 7.91 -2.68 -2.74
N LEU A 17 6.77 -2.16 -2.28
CA LEU A 17 5.75 -2.94 -1.59
C LEU A 17 4.75 -3.44 -2.64
N ILE A 18 4.65 -4.75 -2.79
CA ILE A 18 3.65 -5.41 -3.62
C ILE A 18 2.51 -5.86 -2.70
N ILE A 19 1.30 -5.45 -3.04
CA ILE A 19 0.07 -5.87 -2.39
C ILE A 19 -0.68 -6.73 -3.38
N THR A 20 -0.78 -8.02 -3.09
CA THR A 20 -1.48 -8.99 -3.96
C THR A 20 -2.85 -9.27 -3.38
N ASP A 21 -3.88 -9.10 -4.20
CA ASP A 21 -5.21 -9.62 -3.91
C ASP A 21 -5.29 -11.08 -4.34
N ASN A 22 -5.33 -11.98 -3.37
CA ASN A 22 -5.33 -13.43 -3.60
C ASN A 22 -6.67 -13.93 -4.19
N GLU A 23 -7.72 -13.09 -4.21
CA GLU A 23 -9.01 -13.45 -4.83
C GLU A 23 -9.06 -13.05 -6.31
N THR A 24 -8.46 -11.91 -6.67
CA THR A 24 -8.45 -11.39 -8.05
C THR A 24 -7.14 -11.64 -8.80
N GLU A 25 -6.11 -12.14 -8.11
CA GLU A 25 -4.72 -12.28 -8.59
C GLU A 25 -4.08 -10.97 -9.08
N LYS A 26 -4.69 -9.82 -8.75
CA LYS A 26 -4.18 -8.50 -9.11
C LYS A 26 -3.13 -8.04 -8.09
N ASN A 27 -2.15 -7.28 -8.59
CA ASN A 27 -1.08 -6.71 -7.78
C ASN A 27 -1.15 -5.19 -7.82
N VAL A 28 -0.99 -4.57 -6.65
CA VAL A 28 -0.73 -3.15 -6.50
C VAL A 28 0.74 -3.00 -6.14
N GLU A 29 1.49 -2.33 -7.00
CA GLU A 29 2.90 -2.02 -6.78
C GLU A 29 3.04 -0.61 -6.22
N VAL A 30 3.61 -0.51 -5.02
CA VAL A 30 3.81 0.76 -4.31
C VAL A 30 5.30 1.01 -4.14
N MET A 31 5.82 1.98 -4.87
CA MET A 31 7.23 2.33 -4.80
C MET A 31 7.53 3.10 -3.50
N ALA A 32 8.70 2.87 -2.89
CA ALA A 32 9.13 3.60 -1.69
C ALA A 32 9.15 5.13 -1.85
N LEU A 33 9.37 5.65 -3.06
CA LEU A 33 9.27 7.08 -3.35
C LEU A 33 7.83 7.62 -3.24
N GLN A 34 6.83 6.81 -3.61
CA GLN A 34 5.42 7.16 -3.45
C GLN A 34 5.04 7.13 -1.96
N LEU A 35 5.53 6.14 -1.21
CA LEU A 35 5.36 6.05 0.25
C LEU A 35 5.94 7.27 0.98
N LYS A 36 7.05 7.86 0.50
CA LYS A 36 7.59 9.11 1.05
C LYS A 36 6.64 10.31 0.88
N GLY A 37 5.85 10.35 -0.20
CA GLY A 37 4.82 11.36 -0.41
C GLY A 37 3.64 11.23 0.56
N ILE A 38 3.37 10.02 1.04
CA ILE A 38 2.30 9.72 2.02
C ILE A 38 2.62 10.35 3.40
N LEU A 39 3.89 10.56 3.73
CA LEU A 39 4.34 11.02 5.06
C LEU A 39 4.10 12.52 5.35
N GLY A 40 3.66 13.32 4.36
CA GLY A 40 3.69 14.78 4.44
C GLY A 40 2.61 15.46 5.28
N SER A 41 1.46 14.82 5.55
CA SER A 41 0.33 15.43 6.28
C SER A 41 -0.45 14.42 7.12
N GLU A 42 -1.13 14.89 8.19
CA GLU A 42 -1.96 14.02 9.05
C GLU A 42 -3.10 13.33 8.29
N GLN A 43 -3.63 14.01 7.28
CA GLN A 43 -4.59 13.45 6.33
C GLN A 43 -4.08 13.66 4.91
N SER A 44 -4.06 12.61 4.12
CA SER A 44 -3.71 12.68 2.70
C SER A 44 -4.34 11.53 1.93
N THR A 45 -4.54 11.74 0.64
CA THR A 45 -5.04 10.72 -0.28
C THR A 45 -4.27 10.80 -1.58
N GLY A 46 -4.22 9.72 -2.34
CA GLY A 46 -3.62 9.74 -3.67
C GLY A 46 -3.93 8.49 -4.47
N GLU A 47 -3.41 8.47 -5.68
CA GLU A 47 -3.63 7.39 -6.63
C GLU A 47 -2.32 6.67 -6.95
N LEU A 48 -2.45 5.38 -7.24
CA LEU A 48 -1.42 4.46 -7.69
C LEU A 48 -1.95 3.79 -8.98
N PRO A 49 -1.08 3.17 -9.81
CA PRO A 49 -1.56 2.34 -10.90
C PRO A 49 -2.51 1.26 -10.36
N HIS A 50 -3.77 1.29 -10.78
CA HIS A 50 -4.84 0.35 -10.39
C HIS A 50 -5.26 0.36 -8.91
N ALA A 51 -4.89 1.39 -8.15
CA ALA A 51 -5.26 1.50 -6.74
C ALA A 51 -5.33 2.97 -6.28
N GLY A 52 -6.01 3.21 -5.18
CA GLY A 52 -5.92 4.46 -4.43
C GLY A 52 -5.41 4.22 -3.02
N TRP A 53 -5.04 5.30 -2.34
CA TRP A 53 -4.67 5.25 -0.94
C TRP A 53 -5.21 6.44 -0.16
N THR A 54 -5.49 6.22 1.12
CA THR A 54 -5.81 7.25 2.11
C THR A 54 -4.91 7.11 3.32
N LYS A 55 -4.64 8.23 4.00
CA LYS A 55 -3.91 8.28 5.25
C LYS A 55 -4.72 9.07 6.27
N GLU A 56 -4.80 8.51 7.47
CA GLU A 56 -5.42 9.15 8.63
C GLU A 56 -4.50 8.92 9.85
N GLY A 57 -3.81 9.98 10.28
CA GLY A 57 -2.79 9.87 11.31
C GLY A 57 -1.65 8.95 10.86
N GLU A 58 -1.40 7.86 11.57
CA GLU A 58 -0.36 6.88 11.21
C GLU A 58 -0.85 5.72 10.34
N LYS A 59 -2.17 5.66 10.08
CA LYS A 59 -2.79 4.59 9.30
C LYS A 59 -2.78 4.96 7.83
N ILE A 60 -2.37 4.02 7.00
CA ILE A 60 -2.43 4.06 5.55
C ILE A 60 -3.36 2.96 5.10
N THR A 61 -4.38 3.32 4.33
CA THR A 61 -5.29 2.39 3.69
C THR A 61 -5.03 2.40 2.20
N ILE A 62 -4.82 1.23 1.60
CA ILE A 62 -4.68 1.08 0.14
C ILE A 62 -5.86 0.26 -0.35
N TYR A 63 -6.52 0.71 -1.40
CA TYR A 63 -7.68 0.06 -1.99
C TYR A 63 -7.50 -0.16 -3.50
N HIS A 64 -7.96 -1.30 -4.00
CA HIS A 64 -7.98 -1.60 -5.44
C HIS A 64 -9.27 -1.03 -6.07
N ASP A 65 -9.15 -0.40 -7.24
CA ASP A 65 -10.30 0.21 -7.91
C ASP A 65 -11.32 -0.84 -8.38
N ASP A 66 -12.58 -0.40 -8.51
CA ASP A 66 -13.84 -1.13 -8.80
C ASP A 66 -14.72 -1.48 -7.59
N GLU A 67 -14.18 -1.82 -6.41
CA GLU A 67 -14.98 -2.08 -5.19
C GLU A 67 -14.22 -1.70 -3.91
N ARG A 68 -14.08 -0.39 -3.67
CA ARG A 68 -13.34 0.18 -2.52
C ARG A 68 -13.65 -0.50 -1.18
N ASP A 69 -14.93 -0.73 -0.89
CA ASP A 69 -15.39 -1.28 0.40
C ASP A 69 -15.03 -2.76 0.61
N LYS A 70 -14.56 -3.46 -0.44
CA LYS A 70 -14.23 -4.89 -0.39
C LYS A 70 -12.74 -5.19 -0.58
N HIS A 71 -11.96 -4.23 -1.07
CA HIS A 71 -10.58 -4.42 -1.53
C HIS A 71 -9.58 -3.48 -0.85
N GLU A 72 -9.72 -3.24 0.46
CA GLU A 72 -8.80 -2.37 1.20
C GLU A 72 -7.89 -3.15 2.17
N VAL A 73 -6.64 -2.67 2.29
CA VAL A 73 -5.72 -3.03 3.37
C VAL A 73 -5.34 -1.80 4.15
N THR A 74 -5.42 -1.88 5.47
CA THR A 74 -4.93 -0.82 6.35
C THR A 74 -3.71 -1.31 7.11
N PHE A 75 -2.66 -0.50 7.11
CA PHE A 75 -1.44 -0.74 7.88
C PHE A 75 -0.88 0.58 8.41
N THR A 76 -0.04 0.49 9.43
CA THR A 76 0.65 1.63 10.02
C THR A 76 2.01 1.86 9.37
N LEU A 77 2.54 3.07 9.55
CA LEU A 77 3.93 3.37 9.17
C LEU A 77 4.96 2.48 9.89
N GLN A 78 4.65 2.04 11.11
CA GLN A 78 5.51 1.12 11.85
C GLN A 78 5.53 -0.26 11.17
N GLU A 79 4.36 -0.84 10.87
CA GLU A 79 4.25 -2.13 10.18
C GLU A 79 4.93 -2.08 8.80
N LEU A 80 4.76 -0.97 8.08
CA LEU A 80 5.47 -0.72 6.83
C LEU A 80 6.99 -0.66 7.05
N GLY A 81 7.45 0.02 8.11
CA GLY A 81 8.86 0.12 8.45
C GLY A 81 9.49 -1.22 8.85
N GLU A 82 8.72 -2.12 9.46
CA GLU A 82 9.14 -3.49 9.78
C GLU A 82 9.23 -4.37 8.52
N LEU A 83 8.34 -4.17 7.55
CA LEU A 83 8.36 -4.88 6.27
C LEU A 83 9.50 -4.44 5.34
N ILE A 84 9.91 -3.17 5.42
CA ILE A 84 10.94 -2.56 4.55
C ILE A 84 12.38 -2.76 5.08
N LYS A 85 12.55 -3.19 6.35
CA LYS A 85 13.86 -3.50 6.95
C LYS A 85 14.51 -4.74 6.34
#